data_AF-A0AAW2KUS6-F1
#
_entry.id   AF-A0AAW2KUS6-F1
#
_cell.length_a   1.000
_cell.length_b   1.000
_cell.length_c   1.000
_cell.angle_alpha   90.00
_cell.angle_beta   90.00
_cell.angle_gamma   90.00
#
_symmetry.space_group_name_H-M   'P 1'
#
loop_
_entity.id
_entity.type
_entity.pdbx_description
1 polymer ?
#
loop_
_entity_poly.entity_id
_entity_poly.type
_entity_poly.pdbx_seq_one_letter_code
_entity_poly.pdbx_strand_id
1 'polypeptide(L)'
;MVHGHACQNLMIGDDDRICLISDRHSGIISAINFVPAFQFPRGVHRFCLRHICSNFNKKFNNIQLKDLCWRAGAEQNVRKFDRILEEIRGLNEETFNWLQRIDKAQWTLSHDGGWRTGILTTNMSECINGVLKGSRRLPIMAIAQMTLSRTVQYFLERQTRCHRMMNNNQQWADYAFKLFESRQGEAVHHIVQKFDYNQQSASVLTIGLTGQGSRTYVVKLKHYQCSCGKWGNHGIPCSHAIQTCRHFGVNASNFVPPYYSIQAYKKTYEGV
;
A
#
# COMPACT_ATOMS: atom_id res chain seq x y z
N MET A 1 -10.20 -19.86 27.71
CA MET A 1 -8.80 -19.55 27.38
C MET A 1 -8.66 -19.51 25.86
N VAL A 2 -8.91 -18.36 25.24
CA VAL A 2 -8.78 -18.16 23.78
C VAL A 2 -7.99 -16.86 23.59
N HIS A 3 -6.68 -16.98 23.42
CA HIS A 3 -5.81 -15.84 23.13
C HIS A 3 -5.98 -15.43 21.66
N GLY A 4 -6.99 -14.58 21.41
CA GLY A 4 -7.16 -13.89 20.13
C GLY A 4 -6.23 -12.70 20.06
N HIS A 5 -5.07 -12.86 19.44
CA HIS A 5 -4.15 -11.75 19.14
C HIS A 5 -4.74 -10.89 18.00
N ALA A 6 -5.60 -9.92 18.35
CA ALA A 6 -5.99 -8.86 17.45
C ALA A 6 -4.83 -7.85 17.35
N CYS A 7 -4.15 -7.81 16.21
CA CYS A 7 -3.18 -6.75 15.91
C CYS A 7 -3.93 -5.52 15.41
N GLN A 8 -4.00 -4.48 16.24
CA GLN A 8 -4.49 -3.15 15.87
C GLN A 8 -3.40 -2.41 15.08
N ASN A 9 -3.72 -1.96 13.88
CA ASN A 9 -2.92 -0.97 13.15
C ASN A 9 -3.76 0.29 13.07
N LEU A 10 -3.32 1.35 13.76
CA LEU A 10 -3.90 2.68 13.70
C LEU A 10 -3.03 3.51 12.77
N MET A 11 -3.55 3.90 11.61
CA MET A 11 -2.95 4.96 10.80
C MET A 11 -3.76 6.22 11.10
N ILE A 12 -3.15 7.18 11.78
CA ILE A 12 -3.72 8.52 12.00
C ILE A 12 -3.22 9.38 10.83
N GLY A 13 -4.10 9.72 9.89
CA GLY A 13 -3.86 10.80 8.93
C GLY A 13 -4.14 12.16 9.56
N ASP A 14 -3.74 13.26 8.92
CA ASP A 14 -4.01 14.63 9.38
C ASP A 14 -5.51 14.97 9.44
N ASP A 15 -6.36 14.19 8.76
CA ASP A 15 -7.78 14.05 9.07
C ASP A 15 -7.93 12.86 10.00
N ASP A 16 -8.75 12.99 11.04
CA ASP A 16 -9.09 12.05 12.14
C ASP A 16 -9.60 10.64 11.73
N ARG A 17 -9.34 10.23 10.48
CA ARG A 17 -9.68 9.01 9.77
C ARG A 17 -8.73 7.86 10.10
N ILE A 18 -9.29 6.70 10.43
CA ILE A 18 -8.56 5.49 10.82
C ILE A 18 -8.86 4.36 9.83
N CYS A 19 -7.83 3.75 9.26
CA CYS A 19 -7.97 2.50 8.48
C CYS A 19 -7.33 1.32 9.22
N LEU A 20 -8.16 0.41 9.74
CA LEU A 20 -7.70 -0.82 10.36
C LEU A 20 -7.58 -1.94 9.31
N ILE A 21 -6.38 -2.52 9.17
CA ILE A 21 -6.13 -3.67 8.30
C ILE A 21 -5.86 -4.91 9.15
N SER A 22 -6.63 -5.98 8.98
CA SER A 22 -6.48 -7.24 9.74
C SER A 22 -6.73 -8.51 8.91
N ASP A 23 -6.58 -9.68 9.56
CA ASP A 23 -7.11 -10.95 9.03
C ASP A 23 -8.65 -10.95 9.06
N ARG A 24 -9.27 -11.84 8.28
CA ARG A 24 -10.71 -12.10 8.15
C ARG A 24 -11.21 -13.14 9.17
N HIS A 25 -10.54 -13.29 10.31
CA HIS A 25 -10.98 -14.21 11.35
C HIS A 25 -12.29 -13.72 11.99
N SER A 26 -13.27 -14.61 12.20
CA SER A 26 -14.62 -14.24 12.70
C SER A 26 -14.55 -13.46 14.01
N GLY A 27 -13.74 -13.91 14.97
CA GLY A 27 -13.55 -13.19 16.24
C GLY A 27 -13.01 -11.76 16.09
N ILE A 28 -12.18 -11.49 15.08
CA ILE A 28 -11.67 -10.13 14.81
C ILE A 28 -12.78 -9.26 14.23
N ILE A 29 -13.53 -9.78 13.26
CA ILE A 29 -14.66 -9.08 12.65
C ILE A 29 -15.69 -8.71 13.72
N SER A 30 -16.06 -9.67 14.58
CA SER A 30 -16.97 -9.43 15.70
C SER A 30 -16.45 -8.33 16.61
N ALA A 31 -15.18 -8.39 17.05
CA ALA A 31 -14.60 -7.37 17.92
C ALA A 31 -14.60 -5.97 17.29
N ILE A 32 -14.28 -5.86 16.00
CA ILE A 32 -14.27 -4.59 15.27
C ILE A 32 -15.67 -4.01 15.11
N ASN A 33 -16.68 -4.85 14.94
CA ASN A 33 -18.07 -4.41 14.87
C ASN A 33 -18.56 -3.78 16.19
N PHE A 34 -17.94 -4.12 17.32
CA PHE A 34 -18.25 -3.49 18.62
C PHE A 34 -17.47 -2.20 18.91
N VAL A 35 -16.53 -1.81 18.05
CA VAL A 35 -15.70 -0.61 18.27
C VAL A 35 -16.07 0.47 17.23
N PRO A 36 -16.86 1.50 17.62
CA PRO A 36 -17.32 2.53 16.69
C PRO A 36 -16.19 3.30 16.00
N ALA A 37 -15.02 3.41 16.63
CA ALA A 37 -13.85 4.10 16.07
C ALA A 37 -13.32 3.47 14.77
N PHE A 38 -13.65 2.21 14.47
CA PHE A 38 -13.25 1.51 13.25
C PHE A 38 -14.38 1.41 12.21
N GLN A 39 -15.48 2.15 12.44
CA GLN A 39 -16.65 2.17 11.57
C GLN A 39 -16.82 3.53 10.89
N PHE A 40 -17.48 3.54 9.74
CA PHE A 40 -17.74 4.75 8.97
C PHE A 40 -18.58 5.73 9.82
N PRO A 41 -18.35 7.06 9.76
CA PRO A 41 -17.53 7.82 8.79
C PRO A 41 -16.05 8.02 9.17
N ARG A 42 -15.67 7.75 10.42
CA ARG A 42 -14.33 8.07 10.94
C ARG A 42 -13.35 6.90 10.80
N GLY A 43 -13.84 5.68 10.81
CA GLY A 43 -13.04 4.47 10.68
C GLY A 43 -13.46 3.61 9.52
N VAL A 44 -12.54 2.79 9.01
CA VAL A 44 -12.90 1.66 8.16
C VAL A 44 -12.12 0.43 8.53
N HIS A 45 -12.75 -0.73 8.31
CA HIS A 45 -12.10 -2.02 8.38
C HIS A 45 -11.81 -2.58 6.99
N ARG A 46 -10.60 -3.10 6.82
CA ARG A 46 -10.05 -3.65 5.59
C ARG A 46 -9.36 -4.97 5.87
N PHE A 47 -9.44 -5.90 4.92
CA PHE A 47 -8.73 -7.17 5.01
C PHE A 47 -7.32 -7.08 4.42
N CYS A 48 -6.37 -7.68 5.11
CA CYS A 48 -5.02 -7.88 4.63
C CYS A 48 -5.07 -8.75 3.36
N LEU A 49 -4.58 -8.21 2.24
CA LEU A 49 -4.60 -8.90 0.95
C LEU A 49 -3.83 -10.22 0.98
N ARG A 50 -2.71 -10.27 1.72
CA ARG A 50 -1.95 -11.52 1.92
C ARG A 50 -2.81 -12.62 2.56
N HIS A 51 -3.64 -12.26 3.54
CA HIS A 51 -4.56 -13.22 4.18
C HIS A 51 -5.71 -13.60 3.24
N ILE A 52 -6.23 -12.67 2.44
CA ILE A 52 -7.20 -12.99 1.38
C ILE A 52 -6.62 -14.01 0.40
N CYS A 53 -5.44 -13.76 -0.17
CA CYS A 53 -4.76 -14.67 -1.08
C CYS A 53 -4.40 -16.01 -0.41
N SER A 54 -4.04 -16.01 0.87
CA SER A 54 -3.75 -17.24 1.62
C SER A 54 -5.03 -18.08 1.81
N ASN A 55 -6.14 -17.47 2.22
CA ASN A 55 -7.42 -18.16 2.38
C ASN A 55 -7.97 -18.65 1.03
N PHE A 56 -7.82 -17.85 -0.02
CA PHE A 56 -8.13 -18.24 -1.39
C PHE A 56 -7.32 -19.47 -1.81
N ASN A 57 -6.01 -19.48 -1.61
CA ASN A 57 -5.16 -20.61 -1.96
C ASN A 57 -5.40 -21.84 -1.08
N LYS A 58 -5.76 -21.68 0.19
CA LYS A 58 -6.17 -22.80 1.04
C LYS A 58 -7.43 -23.49 0.52
N LYS A 59 -8.37 -22.74 -0.07
CA LYS A 59 -9.61 -23.29 -0.62
C LYS A 59 -9.42 -23.93 -2.00
N PHE A 60 -8.69 -23.28 -2.90
CA PHE A 60 -8.62 -23.68 -4.32
C PHE A 60 -7.30 -24.31 -4.74
N ASN A 61 -6.25 -24.19 -3.91
CA ASN A 61 -4.91 -24.73 -4.13
C ASN A 61 -4.34 -24.51 -5.54
N ASN A 62 -4.56 -23.32 -6.11
CA ASN A 62 -4.14 -22.98 -7.46
C ASN A 62 -3.26 -21.73 -7.45
N ILE A 63 -1.98 -21.90 -7.81
CA ILE A 63 -0.96 -20.85 -7.77
C ILE A 63 -1.26 -19.72 -8.77
N GLN A 64 -1.73 -20.04 -9.98
CA GLN A 64 -2.08 -19.05 -11.00
C GLN A 64 -3.25 -18.16 -10.53
N LEU A 65 -4.31 -18.78 -10.02
CA LEU A 65 -5.46 -18.03 -9.50
C LEU A 65 -5.12 -17.22 -8.25
N LYS A 66 -4.20 -17.71 -7.41
CA LYS A 66 -3.66 -16.95 -6.27
C LYS A 66 -2.89 -15.71 -6.73
N ASP A 67 -2.06 -15.82 -7.76
CA ASP A 67 -1.34 -14.67 -8.35
C ASP A 67 -2.32 -13.64 -8.93
N LEU A 68 -3.32 -14.10 -9.69
CA LEU A 68 -4.38 -13.24 -10.21
C LEU A 68 -5.17 -12.55 -9.09
N CYS A 69 -5.47 -13.26 -8.00
CA CYS A 69 -6.12 -12.69 -6.81
C CYS A 69 -5.27 -11.57 -6.18
N TRP A 70 -3.95 -11.77 -6.06
CA TRP A 70 -3.03 -10.72 -5.58
C TRP A 70 -3.00 -9.53 -6.53
N ARG A 71 -2.87 -9.78 -7.84
CA ARG A 71 -2.87 -8.75 -8.88
C ARG A 71 -4.17 -7.94 -8.86
N ALA A 72 -5.32 -8.59 -8.71
CA ALA A 72 -6.61 -7.92 -8.59
C ALA A 72 -6.66 -7.03 -7.33
N GLY A 73 -6.31 -7.56 -6.16
CA GLY A 73 -6.35 -6.79 -4.92
C GLY A 73 -5.38 -5.60 -4.90
N ALA A 74 -4.22 -5.75 -5.54
CA ALA A 74 -3.20 -4.71 -5.66
C ALA A 74 -3.46 -3.70 -6.78
N GLU A 75 -4.41 -3.96 -7.67
CA GLU A 75 -4.72 -3.09 -8.81
C GLU A 75 -5.48 -1.85 -8.35
N GLN A 76 -5.09 -0.71 -8.91
CA GLN A 76 -5.60 0.62 -8.56
C GLN A 76 -6.58 1.14 -9.60
N ASN A 77 -6.46 0.67 -10.83
CA ASN A 77 -7.35 1.06 -11.91
C ASN A 77 -8.55 0.10 -11.98
N VAL A 78 -9.76 0.61 -11.78
CA VAL A 78 -11.02 -0.17 -11.81
C VAL A 78 -11.14 -1.00 -13.10
N ARG A 79 -10.84 -0.42 -14.27
CA ARG A 79 -10.93 -1.16 -15.55
C ARG A 79 -9.94 -2.32 -15.64
N LYS A 80 -8.71 -2.15 -15.12
CA LYS A 80 -7.73 -3.25 -15.09
C LYS A 80 -8.13 -4.32 -14.08
N PHE A 81 -8.66 -3.91 -12.93
CA PHE A 81 -9.21 -4.80 -11.93
C PHE A 81 -10.33 -5.68 -12.51
N ASP A 82 -11.30 -5.07 -13.21
CA ASP A 82 -12.41 -5.79 -13.82
C ASP A 82 -11.90 -6.80 -14.86
N ARG A 83 -10.90 -6.44 -15.67
CA ARG A 83 -10.27 -7.39 -16.61
C ARG A 83 -9.62 -8.59 -15.92
N ILE A 84 -8.93 -8.37 -14.80
CA ILE A 84 -8.32 -9.47 -14.02
C ILE A 84 -9.41 -10.35 -13.41
N LEU A 85 -10.52 -9.77 -12.94
CA LEU A 85 -11.66 -10.54 -12.43
C LEU A 85 -12.31 -11.41 -13.51
N GLU A 86 -12.46 -10.90 -14.74
CA GLU A 86 -12.96 -11.70 -15.86
C GLU A 86 -11.98 -12.81 -16.26
N GLU A 87 -10.67 -12.57 -16.17
CA GLU A 87 -9.66 -13.62 -16.37
C GLU A 87 -9.79 -14.73 -15.31
N ILE A 88 -10.00 -14.37 -14.04
CA ILE A 88 -10.28 -15.33 -12.96
C ILE A 88 -11.56 -16.12 -13.25
N ARG A 89 -12.64 -15.44 -13.69
CA ARG A 89 -13.90 -16.10 -14.05
C ARG A 89 -13.72 -17.12 -15.18
N GLY A 90 -12.99 -16.74 -16.23
CA GLY A 90 -12.71 -17.62 -17.38
C GLY A 90 -11.90 -18.86 -17.01
N LEU A 91 -11.03 -18.77 -15.99
CA LEU A 91 -10.26 -19.91 -15.49
C LEU A 91 -11.08 -20.78 -14.52
N ASN A 92 -11.84 -20.17 -13.61
CA ASN A 92 -12.68 -20.89 -12.66
C ASN A 92 -13.77 -19.97 -12.07
N GLU A 93 -15.03 -20.27 -12.42
CA GLU A 93 -16.19 -19.48 -11.99
C GLU A 93 -16.44 -19.56 -10.47
N GLU A 94 -16.15 -20.68 -9.81
CA GLU A 94 -16.29 -20.78 -8.35
C GLU A 94 -15.34 -19.81 -7.63
N THR A 95 -14.12 -19.65 -8.13
CA THR A 95 -13.15 -18.71 -7.56
C THR A 95 -13.57 -17.26 -7.73
N PHE A 96 -14.15 -16.92 -8.88
CA PHE A 96 -14.76 -15.61 -9.11
C PHE A 96 -15.91 -15.36 -8.11
N ASN A 97 -16.83 -16.32 -7.98
CA ASN A 97 -17.97 -16.22 -7.07
C ASN A 97 -17.53 -16.10 -5.60
N TRP A 98 -16.43 -16.75 -5.21
CA TRP A 98 -15.87 -16.60 -3.87
C TRP A 98 -15.37 -15.18 -3.60
N LEU A 99 -14.71 -14.55 -4.57
CA LEU A 99 -14.22 -13.17 -4.45
C LEU A 99 -15.37 -12.14 -4.42
N GLN A 100 -16.45 -12.36 -5.17
CA GLN A 100 -17.63 -11.48 -5.17
C GLN A 100 -18.36 -11.44 -3.82
N ARG A 101 -18.20 -12.47 -2.97
CA ARG A 101 -18.80 -12.48 -1.61
C ARG A 101 -18.09 -11.55 -0.63
N ILE A 102 -16.94 -11.01 -1.00
CA ILE A 102 -16.17 -10.07 -0.18
C ILE A 102 -16.37 -8.70 -0.79
N ASP A 103 -16.82 -7.73 0.02
CA ASP A 103 -16.94 -6.35 -0.44
C ASP A 103 -15.61 -5.88 -1.04
N LYS A 104 -15.66 -5.38 -2.28
CA LYS A 104 -14.47 -4.95 -3.05
C LYS A 104 -13.68 -3.88 -2.31
N ALA A 105 -14.36 -2.96 -1.59
CA ALA A 105 -13.68 -1.95 -0.79
C ALA A 105 -12.85 -2.58 0.32
N GLN A 106 -13.27 -3.73 0.86
CA GLN A 106 -12.58 -4.42 1.94
C GLN A 106 -11.31 -5.16 1.52
N TRP A 107 -11.02 -5.41 0.24
CA TRP A 107 -9.83 -6.18 -0.16
C TRP A 107 -9.06 -5.65 -1.37
N THR A 108 -9.58 -4.65 -2.09
CA THR A 108 -8.97 -4.11 -3.31
C THR A 108 -8.55 -2.66 -3.13
N LEU A 109 -7.47 -2.21 -3.78
CA LEU A 109 -7.09 -0.80 -3.79
C LEU A 109 -7.99 0.05 -4.70
N SER A 110 -8.43 -0.51 -5.83
CA SER A 110 -9.24 0.20 -6.82
C SER A 110 -10.60 0.68 -6.29
N HIS A 111 -11.16 -0.01 -5.30
CA HIS A 111 -12.47 0.32 -4.69
C HIS A 111 -12.36 0.81 -3.25
N ASP A 112 -11.15 1.00 -2.74
CA ASP A 112 -10.92 1.29 -1.33
C ASP A 112 -11.36 2.70 -0.91
N GLY A 113 -11.37 3.65 -1.85
CA GLY A 113 -11.58 5.07 -1.57
C GLY A 113 -10.35 5.79 -0.99
N GLY A 114 -9.17 5.16 -1.04
CA GLY A 114 -7.90 5.74 -0.59
C GLY A 114 -7.58 5.57 0.89
N TRP A 115 -8.44 4.89 1.66
CA TRP A 115 -8.29 4.65 3.10
C TRP A 115 -7.02 3.88 3.49
N ARG A 116 -6.60 2.92 2.66
CA ARG A 116 -5.41 2.08 2.88
C ARG A 116 -4.11 2.82 2.61
N THR A 117 -4.15 3.96 1.91
CA THR A 117 -2.95 4.67 1.44
C THR A 117 -1.90 3.72 0.83
N GLY A 118 -2.35 2.77 0.00
CA GLY A 118 -1.50 1.79 -0.68
C GLY A 118 -1.01 0.62 0.19
N ILE A 119 -1.36 0.56 1.47
CA ILE A 119 -1.01 -0.54 2.38
C ILE A 119 -1.92 -1.74 2.10
N LEU A 120 -1.31 -2.82 1.60
CA LEU A 120 -2.02 -4.05 1.25
C LEU A 120 -2.00 -5.10 2.35
N THR A 121 -0.98 -5.07 3.22
CA THR A 121 -0.70 -6.16 4.16
C THR A 121 -0.47 -5.64 5.57
N THR A 122 -0.65 -6.54 6.53
CA THR A 122 -0.30 -6.35 7.94
C THR A 122 1.21 -6.57 8.16
N ASN A 123 2.05 -5.96 7.33
CA ASN A 123 3.50 -6.20 7.37
C ASN A 123 4.10 -5.85 8.75
N MET A 124 3.51 -4.91 9.48
CA MET A 124 3.98 -4.50 10.80
C MET A 124 3.78 -5.58 11.87
N SER A 125 2.62 -6.25 11.87
CA SER A 125 2.39 -7.37 12.79
C SER A 125 3.21 -8.60 12.39
N GLU A 126 3.47 -8.80 11.10
CA GLU A 126 4.39 -9.84 10.62
C GLU A 126 5.84 -9.57 11.02
N CYS A 127 6.28 -8.31 10.98
CA CYS A 127 7.58 -7.89 11.47
C CYS A 127 7.74 -8.20 12.96
N ILE A 128 6.76 -7.84 13.79
CA ILE A 128 6.77 -8.16 15.22
C ILE A 128 6.66 -9.67 15.44
N ASN A 129 5.82 -10.38 14.69
CA ASN A 129 5.75 -11.84 14.75
C ASN A 129 7.07 -12.51 14.35
N GLY A 130 7.84 -11.91 13.44
CA GLY A 130 9.19 -12.32 13.08
C GLY A 130 10.17 -12.14 14.24
N VAL A 131 10.16 -10.94 14.86
CA VAL A 131 10.92 -10.64 16.10
C VAL A 131 10.56 -11.64 17.21
N LEU A 132 9.30 -12.03 17.33
CA LEU A 132 8.81 -12.96 18.35
C LEU A 132 8.79 -14.44 17.91
N LYS A 133 9.34 -14.77 16.72
CA LYS A 133 9.30 -16.14 16.22
C LYS A 133 10.19 -17.05 17.07
N GLY A 134 9.62 -18.14 17.57
CA GLY A 134 10.34 -19.13 18.38
C GLY A 134 10.38 -18.84 19.89
N SER A 135 9.85 -17.72 20.38
CA SER A 135 9.83 -17.42 21.82
C SER A 135 8.66 -18.07 22.57
N ARG A 136 7.63 -18.55 21.85
CA ARG A 136 6.33 -18.98 22.42
C ARG A 136 6.36 -20.23 23.32
N ARG A 137 7.51 -20.89 23.48
CA ARG A 137 7.70 -22.08 24.35
C ARG A 137 8.79 -21.89 25.41
N LEU A 138 9.25 -20.66 25.62
CA LEU A 138 10.33 -20.37 26.55
C LEU A 138 9.78 -19.91 27.91
N PRO A 139 10.58 -20.03 28.99
CA PRO A 139 10.27 -19.40 30.27
C PRO A 139 10.05 -17.89 30.11
N ILE A 140 9.22 -17.28 30.95
CA ILE A 140 8.82 -15.86 30.86
C ILE A 140 10.05 -14.93 30.79
N MET A 141 11.06 -15.17 31.63
CA MET A 141 12.32 -14.42 31.62
C MET A 141 13.04 -14.48 30.27
N ALA A 142 13.09 -15.66 29.65
CA ALA A 142 13.73 -15.85 28.35
C ALA A 142 12.92 -15.18 27.22
N ILE A 143 11.58 -15.18 27.30
CA ILE A 143 10.73 -14.41 26.37
C ILE A 143 11.02 -12.92 26.47
N ALA A 144 11.10 -12.37 27.69
CA ALA A 144 11.36 -10.96 27.93
C ALA A 144 12.75 -10.55 27.39
N GLN A 145 13.78 -11.31 27.73
CA GLN A 145 15.15 -11.06 27.25
C GLN A 145 15.24 -11.14 25.72
N MET A 146 14.72 -12.21 25.10
CA MET A 146 14.75 -12.35 23.64
C MET A 146 13.99 -11.25 22.93
N THR A 147 12.83 -10.85 23.47
CA THR A 147 12.04 -9.76 22.90
C THR A 147 12.81 -8.45 22.95
N LEU A 148 13.43 -8.13 24.08
CA LEU A 148 14.26 -6.93 24.24
C LEU A 148 15.45 -6.97 23.28
N SER A 149 16.26 -8.03 23.31
CA SER A 149 17.47 -8.15 22.48
C SER A 149 17.16 -8.03 20.99
N ARG A 150 16.11 -8.70 20.50
CA ARG A 150 15.71 -8.63 19.08
C ARG A 150 15.11 -7.28 18.72
N THR A 151 14.41 -6.61 19.63
CA THR A 151 13.89 -5.26 19.40
C THR A 151 15.04 -4.27 19.29
N VAL A 152 16.02 -4.31 20.21
CA VAL A 152 17.22 -3.47 20.15
C VAL A 152 18.00 -3.72 18.85
N GLN A 153 18.26 -4.98 18.52
CA GLN A 153 18.94 -5.33 17.26
C GLN A 153 18.18 -4.76 16.04
N TYR A 154 16.86 -4.88 16.00
CA TYR A 154 16.05 -4.33 14.93
C TYR A 154 16.20 -2.81 14.78
N PHE A 155 16.21 -2.06 15.89
CA PHE A 155 16.43 -0.62 15.86
C PHE A 155 17.84 -0.26 15.39
N LEU A 156 18.87 -0.97 15.85
CA LEU A 156 20.26 -0.77 15.43
C LEU A 156 20.45 -1.02 13.92
N GLU A 157 19.83 -2.08 13.38
CA GLU A 157 19.84 -2.37 11.94
C GLU A 157 19.16 -1.23 11.14
N ARG A 158 18.07 -0.67 11.66
CA ARG A 158 17.35 0.45 11.04
C ARG A 158 18.16 1.75 11.10
N GLN A 159 18.85 2.02 12.19
CA GLN A 159 19.75 3.16 12.32
C GLN A 159 20.94 3.03 11.37
N THR A 160 21.54 1.85 11.25
CA THR A 160 22.61 1.55 10.28
C THR A 160 22.15 1.80 8.85
N ARG A 161 20.91 1.39 8.51
CA ARG A 161 20.30 1.69 7.22
C ARG A 161 20.08 3.19 7.02
N CYS A 162 19.66 3.92 8.06
CA CYS A 162 19.53 5.37 8.03
C CYS A 162 20.86 6.05 7.70
N HIS A 163 21.95 5.68 8.38
CA HIS A 163 23.28 6.21 8.10
C HIS A 163 23.72 5.94 6.66
N ARG A 164 23.46 4.73 6.14
CA ARG A 164 23.74 4.41 4.73
C ARG A 164 22.99 5.34 3.77
N MET A 165 21.69 5.57 4.00
CA MET A 165 20.89 6.47 3.15
C MET A 165 21.39 7.91 3.24
N MET A 166 21.80 8.38 4.43
CA MET A 166 22.39 9.72 4.61
C MET A 166 23.73 9.86 3.88
N ASN A 167 24.61 8.86 3.97
CA ASN A 167 25.90 8.85 3.28
C ASN A 167 25.75 8.88 1.75
N ASN A 168 24.65 8.33 1.24
CA ASN A 168 24.31 8.37 -0.19
C ASN A 168 23.60 9.68 -0.61
N ASN A 169 23.46 10.67 0.29
CA ASN A 169 22.72 11.91 0.06
C ASN A 169 21.28 11.67 -0.45
N GLN A 170 20.66 10.57 -0.04
CA GLN A 170 19.31 10.23 -0.45
C GLN A 170 18.30 11.21 0.21
N GLN A 171 17.23 11.59 -0.48
CA GLN A 171 16.25 12.55 0.06
C GLN A 171 15.16 11.88 0.91
N TRP A 172 14.84 10.64 0.60
CA TRP A 172 13.73 9.89 1.20
C TRP A 172 14.18 8.53 1.73
N ALA A 173 13.36 7.87 2.54
CA ALA A 173 13.58 6.48 2.89
C ALA A 173 13.52 5.58 1.64
N ASP A 174 14.22 4.44 1.68
CA ASP A 174 14.40 3.53 0.53
C ASP A 174 13.12 3.17 -0.22
N TYR A 175 11.99 3.00 0.47
CA TYR A 175 10.72 2.69 -0.18
C TYR A 175 10.29 3.81 -1.14
N ALA A 176 10.26 5.05 -0.64
CA ALA A 176 9.83 6.19 -1.42
C ALA A 176 10.84 6.52 -2.52
N PHE A 177 12.14 6.40 -2.23
CA PHE A 177 13.21 6.60 -3.19
C PHE A 177 13.08 5.64 -4.38
N LYS A 178 13.05 4.33 -4.13
CA LYS A 178 12.92 3.31 -5.20
C LYS A 178 11.64 3.45 -6.00
N LEU A 179 10.52 3.76 -5.32
CA LEU A 179 9.23 3.94 -5.99
C LEU A 179 9.23 5.19 -6.87
N PHE A 180 9.84 6.28 -6.42
CA PHE A 180 9.94 7.50 -7.20
C PHE A 180 10.86 7.33 -8.41
N GLU A 181 12.04 6.72 -8.25
CA GLU A 181 12.96 6.43 -9.35
C GLU A 181 12.31 5.56 -10.44
N SER A 182 11.64 4.47 -10.03
CA SER A 182 10.91 3.60 -10.96
C SER A 182 9.87 4.38 -11.77
N ARG A 183 9.10 5.26 -11.12
CA ARG A 183 8.09 6.10 -11.78
C ARG A 183 8.70 7.19 -12.65
N GLN A 184 9.88 7.69 -12.30
CA GLN A 184 10.63 8.64 -13.11
C GLN A 184 11.11 7.99 -14.41
N GLY A 185 11.54 6.73 -14.34
CA GLY A 185 11.82 5.89 -15.52
C GLY A 185 10.58 5.68 -16.39
N GLU A 186 9.44 5.32 -15.79
CA GLU A 186 8.17 5.18 -16.53
C GLU A 186 7.68 6.48 -17.18
N ALA A 187 8.02 7.64 -16.60
CA ALA A 187 7.49 8.93 -17.02
C ALA A 187 7.86 9.31 -18.46
N VAL A 188 9.00 8.80 -18.96
CA VAL A 188 9.49 9.08 -20.32
C VAL A 188 8.59 8.52 -21.42
N HIS A 189 7.71 7.56 -21.10
CA HIS A 189 6.79 6.94 -22.05
C HIS A 189 5.43 7.65 -22.14
N HIS A 190 5.32 8.83 -21.53
CA HIS A 190 4.07 9.61 -21.50
C HIS A 190 4.23 10.93 -22.25
N ILE A 191 3.18 11.34 -22.97
CA ILE A 191 3.13 12.59 -23.73
C ILE A 191 2.02 13.47 -23.18
N VAL A 192 2.34 14.73 -22.87
CA VAL A 192 1.33 15.74 -22.50
C VAL A 192 0.65 16.24 -23.76
N GLN A 193 -0.69 16.14 -23.84
CA GLN A 193 -1.47 16.49 -25.04
C GLN A 193 -2.27 17.79 -24.91
N LYS A 194 -2.92 18.01 -23.75
CA LYS A 194 -3.72 19.19 -23.45
C LYS A 194 -3.34 19.69 -22.08
N PHE A 195 -3.27 21.00 -21.87
CA PHE A 195 -2.88 21.57 -20.60
C PHE A 195 -3.57 22.90 -20.32
N ASP A 196 -3.69 23.22 -19.04
CA ASP A 196 -4.15 24.50 -18.52
C ASP A 196 -3.09 24.99 -17.51
N TYR A 197 -2.38 26.07 -17.86
CA TYR A 197 -1.36 26.67 -17.00
C TYR A 197 -1.94 27.28 -15.71
N ASN A 198 -3.12 27.89 -15.78
CA ASN A 198 -3.76 28.52 -14.63
C ASN A 198 -4.18 27.48 -13.60
N GLN A 199 -4.66 26.33 -14.05
CA GLN A 199 -5.05 25.21 -13.18
C GLN A 199 -3.90 24.24 -12.88
N GLN A 200 -2.75 24.38 -13.57
CA GLN A 200 -1.66 23.39 -13.59
C GLN A 200 -2.19 21.96 -13.77
N SER A 201 -3.04 21.80 -14.79
CA SER A 201 -3.69 20.54 -15.11
C SER A 201 -3.35 20.11 -16.54
N ALA A 202 -3.27 18.80 -16.76
CA ALA A 202 -2.91 18.25 -18.06
C ALA A 202 -3.57 16.91 -18.36
N SER A 203 -3.77 16.66 -19.64
CA SER A 203 -4.13 15.38 -20.23
C SER A 203 -2.87 14.69 -20.75
N VAL A 204 -2.56 13.52 -20.20
CA VAL A 204 -1.32 12.78 -20.43
C VAL A 204 -1.62 11.45 -21.11
N LEU A 205 -1.10 11.27 -22.32
CA LEU A 205 -1.18 10.03 -23.08
C LEU A 205 -0.06 9.08 -22.67
N THR A 206 -0.41 7.88 -22.23
CA THR A 206 0.49 6.74 -22.16
C THR A 206 0.46 6.01 -23.49
N ILE A 207 1.61 5.95 -24.15
CA ILE A 207 1.79 5.09 -25.32
C ILE A 207 1.98 3.67 -24.80
N GLY A 208 1.07 2.76 -25.16
CA GLY A 208 1.24 1.36 -24.81
C GLY A 208 2.38 0.74 -25.61
N LEU A 209 3.11 -0.19 -24.99
CA LEU A 209 3.99 -1.09 -25.73
C LEU A 209 3.15 -1.96 -26.67
N THR A 210 3.77 -2.49 -27.73
CA THR A 210 3.15 -3.26 -28.82
C THR A 210 1.96 -4.12 -28.35
N GLY A 211 0.78 -3.83 -28.90
CA GLY A 211 -0.48 -4.54 -28.61
C GLY A 211 -1.32 -3.99 -27.45
N GLN A 212 -0.81 -3.04 -26.64
CA GLN A 212 -1.62 -2.32 -25.65
C GLN A 212 -2.04 -0.97 -26.22
N GLY A 213 -3.36 -0.76 -26.38
CA GLY A 213 -3.89 0.53 -26.85
C GLY A 213 -3.43 1.71 -25.98
N SER A 214 -3.31 2.89 -26.59
CA SER A 214 -2.94 4.12 -25.89
C SER A 214 -4.04 4.55 -24.92
N ARG A 215 -3.64 5.20 -23.82
CA ARG A 215 -4.58 5.63 -22.77
C ARG A 215 -4.26 7.01 -22.28
N THR A 216 -5.30 7.81 -22.06
CA THR A 216 -5.15 9.18 -21.59
C THR A 216 -5.58 9.30 -20.13
N TYR A 217 -4.77 9.99 -19.33
CA TYR A 217 -5.00 10.26 -17.92
C TYR A 217 -5.02 11.76 -17.66
N VAL A 218 -5.85 12.20 -16.72
CA VAL A 218 -5.94 13.60 -16.31
C VAL A 218 -5.15 13.79 -15.04
N VAL A 219 -4.24 14.76 -15.04
CA VAL A 219 -3.41 15.16 -13.91
C VAL A 219 -3.83 16.56 -13.48
N LYS A 220 -3.98 16.77 -12.17
CA LYS A 220 -4.25 18.07 -11.55
C LYS A 220 -3.20 18.31 -10.46
N LEU A 221 -2.15 19.09 -10.76
CA LEU A 221 -1.02 19.26 -9.84
C LEU A 221 -1.43 19.96 -8.54
N LYS A 222 -2.25 21.02 -8.61
CA LYS A 222 -2.75 21.75 -7.43
C LYS A 222 -3.53 20.88 -6.44
N HIS A 223 -4.14 19.81 -6.93
CA HIS A 223 -4.95 18.90 -6.13
C HIS A 223 -4.24 17.59 -5.80
N TYR A 224 -2.96 17.44 -6.16
CA TYR A 224 -2.18 16.23 -5.92
C TYR A 224 -2.86 14.97 -6.49
N GLN A 225 -3.50 15.12 -7.65
CA GLN A 225 -4.41 14.12 -8.21
C GLN A 225 -4.03 13.69 -9.62
N CYS A 226 -4.22 12.40 -9.88
CA CYS A 226 -4.16 11.83 -11.21
C CYS A 226 -5.26 10.77 -11.35
N SER A 227 -5.94 10.73 -12.50
CA SER A 227 -7.00 9.77 -12.79
C SER A 227 -6.52 8.32 -12.87
N CYS A 228 -5.21 8.06 -12.84
CA CYS A 228 -4.68 6.71 -12.69
C CYS A 228 -4.78 6.16 -11.25
N GLY A 229 -5.11 6.99 -10.26
CA GLY A 229 -5.26 6.62 -8.85
C GLY A 229 -3.95 6.43 -8.07
N LYS A 230 -2.82 6.22 -8.77
CA LYS A 230 -1.51 5.96 -8.17
C LYS A 230 -1.04 7.05 -7.20
N TRP A 231 -1.30 8.32 -7.52
CA TRP A 231 -0.81 9.44 -6.70
C TRP A 231 -1.56 9.52 -5.37
N GLY A 232 -2.90 9.62 -5.40
CA GLY A 232 -3.70 9.68 -4.18
C GLY A 232 -3.49 8.47 -3.26
N ASN A 233 -3.30 7.28 -3.84
CA ASN A 233 -3.08 6.08 -3.04
C ASN A 233 -1.73 6.06 -2.33
N HIS A 234 -0.65 6.58 -2.91
CA HIS A 234 0.68 6.46 -2.31
C HIS A 234 1.20 7.76 -1.70
N GLY A 235 0.54 8.90 -1.93
CA GLY A 235 1.07 10.23 -1.64
C GLY A 235 2.23 10.67 -2.54
N ILE A 236 2.94 9.73 -3.17
CA ILE A 236 4.05 9.99 -4.09
C ILE A 236 3.49 10.22 -5.52
N PRO A 237 3.98 11.21 -6.28
CA PRO A 237 3.61 11.43 -7.67
C PRO A 237 3.72 10.17 -8.53
N CYS A 238 2.73 9.91 -9.37
CA CYS A 238 2.78 8.83 -10.35
C CYS A 238 3.61 9.24 -11.59
N SER A 239 3.92 8.30 -12.48
CA SER A 239 4.69 8.59 -13.70
C SER A 239 4.02 9.65 -14.61
N HIS A 240 2.68 9.69 -14.66
CA HIS A 240 1.93 10.76 -15.36
C HIS A 240 2.12 12.13 -14.73
N ALA A 241 2.08 12.18 -13.39
CA ALA A 241 2.28 13.41 -12.63
C ALA A 241 3.71 13.93 -12.80
N ILE A 242 4.70 13.05 -12.72
CA ILE A 242 6.12 13.39 -12.95
C ILE A 242 6.31 13.98 -14.36
N GLN A 243 5.72 13.36 -15.38
CA GLN A 243 5.79 13.89 -16.74
C GLN A 243 5.08 15.25 -16.88
N THR A 244 3.96 15.43 -16.20
CA THR A 244 3.25 16.72 -16.15
C THR A 244 4.09 17.79 -15.46
N CYS A 245 4.73 17.46 -14.33
CA CYS A 245 5.65 18.35 -13.63
C CYS A 245 6.82 18.80 -14.52
N ARG A 246 7.43 17.87 -15.29
CA ARG A 246 8.47 18.21 -16.28
C ARG A 246 7.97 19.22 -17.32
N HIS A 247 6.76 19.04 -17.84
CA HIS A 247 6.16 19.95 -18.82
C HIS A 247 5.92 21.36 -18.24
N PHE A 248 5.48 21.45 -16.99
CA PHE A 248 5.25 22.73 -16.32
C PHE A 248 6.50 23.34 -15.65
N GLY A 249 7.68 22.70 -15.75
CA GLY A 249 8.90 23.17 -15.09
C GLY A 249 8.86 23.08 -13.55
N VAL A 250 7.99 22.23 -12.99
CA VAL A 250 7.84 22.05 -11.54
C VAL A 250 8.68 20.83 -11.10
N ASN A 251 9.36 20.94 -9.97
CA ASN A 251 10.07 19.79 -9.40
C ASN A 251 9.07 18.79 -8.77
N ALA A 252 8.99 17.59 -9.34
CA ALA A 252 8.11 16.53 -8.84
C ALA A 252 8.44 16.08 -7.41
N SER A 253 9.70 16.23 -6.97
CA SER A 253 10.13 15.88 -5.61
C SER A 253 9.40 16.69 -4.53
N ASN A 254 8.97 17.92 -4.84
CA ASN A 254 8.26 18.81 -3.90
C ASN A 254 6.90 18.27 -3.49
N PHE A 255 6.35 17.33 -4.26
CA PHE A 255 5.07 16.70 -3.96
C PHE A 255 5.20 15.43 -3.12
N VAL A 256 6.42 14.99 -2.79
CA VAL A 256 6.64 13.83 -1.92
C VAL A 256 6.47 14.27 -0.45
N PRO A 257 5.55 13.65 0.31
CA PRO A 257 5.29 14.09 1.68
C PRO A 257 6.49 13.99 2.64
N PRO A 258 6.61 14.90 3.63
CA PRO A 258 7.73 14.92 4.57
C PRO A 258 7.91 13.65 5.40
N TYR A 259 6.84 12.88 5.64
CA TYR A 259 6.92 11.62 6.40
C TYR A 259 7.71 10.52 5.68
N TYR A 260 7.97 10.67 4.38
CA TYR A 260 8.90 9.80 3.64
C TYR A 260 10.37 10.24 3.76
N SER A 261 10.66 11.39 4.36
CA SER A 261 12.04 11.90 4.46
C SER A 261 12.93 11.00 5.31
N ILE A 262 14.24 11.06 5.05
CA ILE A 262 15.22 10.41 5.93
C ILE A 262 15.16 10.99 7.33
N GLN A 263 14.87 12.29 7.49
CA GLN A 263 14.78 12.89 8.81
C GLN A 263 13.61 12.31 9.64
N ALA A 264 12.46 12.07 9.02
CA ALA A 264 11.35 11.39 9.67
C ALA A 264 11.71 9.93 10.03
N TYR A 265 12.40 9.24 9.12
CA TYR A 265 12.91 7.88 9.37
C TYR A 265 13.90 7.86 10.55
N LYS A 266 14.85 8.79 10.59
CA LYS A 266 15.84 8.92 11.68
C LYS A 266 15.15 9.12 13.03
N LYS A 267 14.23 10.10 13.11
CA LYS A 267 13.46 10.38 14.33
C LYS A 267 12.69 9.15 14.83
N THR A 268 12.17 8.33 13.91
CA THR A 268 11.43 7.10 14.25
C THR A 268 12.31 6.07 14.97
N TYR A 269 13.61 6.05 14.70
CA TYR A 269 14.54 5.04 15.21
C TYR A 269 15.67 5.61 16.10
N GLU A 270 15.52 6.84 16.58
CA GLU A 270 16.54 7.53 17.39
C GLU A 270 16.52 7.13 18.88
N GLY A 271 15.43 6.53 19.36
CA GLY A 271 15.20 6.24 20.78
C GLY A 271 15.85 4.95 21.33
N VAL A 272 16.92 4.45 20.71
CA VAL A 272 17.69 3.29 21.19
C VAL A 272 19.16 3.65 21.35
#